data_AF-A0A1F9P8R6-F1
#
_entry.id   AF-A0A1F9P8R6-F1
#
_cell.length_a   1.000
_cell.length_b   1.000
_cell.length_c   1.000
_cell.angle_alpha   90.00
_cell.angle_beta   90.00
_cell.angle_gamma   90.00
#
_symmetry.space_group_name_H-M   'P 1'
#
loop_
_entity.id
_entity.type
_entity.pdbx_description
1 polymer ?
#
loop_
_entity_poly.entity_id
_entity_poly.type
_entity_poly.pdbx_seq_one_letter_code
_entity_poly.pdbx_strand_id
1 'polypeptide(L)'
;MTNQILAVGLCGWVLLAQALTPAQAQEMAAPPLAAVVNLEHVLEAKSTATVNVGGGVTLGLALVAGRFGQSLTILADGRQVQQLEGGRFIACARLEAGPITYWAISEFTGGAHCCGQFAFLARAAAGQPVRYLGQTMGYNGGPRDFPGSFTYRHGQLFFESFDNRFDYFHTSHAGSLLVNVPRSYYRLTPASLTVDTILFKEVYMNEAAAVDQKIRQQAIPQFGKAEAILRPGFAPGFENMAFSDTLGQLLVKRTVLYLFAREDRLAWDTFRRDVSRYYLTSHWVPQLQQEIYQNMRAHPY
;
A
#
# COMPACT_ATOMS: atom_id res chain seq x y z
N MET A 1 -45.21 44.67 54.57
CA MET A 1 -44.47 43.89 55.59
C MET A 1 -44.21 42.51 55.02
N THR A 2 -42.93 42.15 54.99
CA THR A 2 -42.27 40.83 54.87
C THR A 2 -43.13 39.55 54.76
N ASN A 3 -42.80 38.72 53.76
CA ASN A 3 -42.51 37.26 53.80
C ASN A 3 -42.67 36.69 52.37
N GLN A 4 -41.60 36.35 51.64
CA GLN A 4 -40.84 35.08 51.62
C GLN A 4 -41.62 33.82 51.19
N ILE A 5 -40.91 32.98 50.41
CA ILE A 5 -41.08 31.55 50.06
C ILE A 5 -41.35 31.34 48.55
N LEU A 6 -40.32 31.14 47.71
CA LEU A 6 -39.65 29.87 47.36
C LEU A 6 -40.59 28.84 46.71
N ALA A 7 -40.36 28.52 45.43
CA ALA A 7 -40.00 27.18 44.96
C ALA A 7 -40.22 26.98 43.44
N VAL A 8 -39.15 26.54 42.77
CA VAL A 8 -39.08 25.43 41.79
C VAL A 8 -39.95 25.59 40.52
N GLY A 9 -39.44 25.65 39.30
CA GLY A 9 -38.20 25.13 38.73
C GLY A 9 -38.56 24.38 37.44
N LEU A 10 -37.95 24.73 36.30
CA LEU A 10 -37.75 23.87 35.11
C LEU A 10 -37.12 24.71 33.98
N CYS A 11 -35.81 24.94 34.06
CA CYS A 11 -35.02 25.31 32.88
C CYS A 11 -34.82 24.05 32.03
N GLY A 12 -35.71 23.85 31.06
CA GLY A 12 -35.52 22.87 30.00
C GLY A 12 -34.38 23.30 29.08
N TRP A 13 -33.15 22.90 29.40
CA TRP A 13 -32.06 22.88 28.43
C TRP A 13 -32.31 21.69 27.50
N VAL A 14 -32.93 21.95 26.36
CA VAL A 14 -32.87 21.03 25.22
C VAL A 14 -31.44 21.11 24.69
N LEU A 15 -30.57 20.25 25.21
CA LEU A 15 -29.37 19.81 24.51
C LEU A 15 -29.85 19.07 23.26
N LEU A 16 -30.03 19.81 22.17
CA LEU A 16 -29.97 19.26 20.82
C LEU A 16 -28.51 18.85 20.58
N ALA A 17 -28.12 17.74 21.20
CA ALA A 17 -27.06 16.91 20.68
C ALA A 17 -27.57 16.43 19.32
N GLN A 18 -27.18 17.14 18.27
CA GLN A 18 -27.20 16.57 16.94
C GLN A 18 -26.30 15.35 17.02
N ALA A 19 -26.94 14.19 17.17
CA ALA A 19 -26.33 12.92 16.87
C ALA A 19 -25.89 13.01 15.41
N LEU A 20 -24.62 13.37 15.20
CA LEU A 20 -23.92 13.12 13.97
C LEU A 20 -23.95 11.61 13.80
N THR A 21 -24.98 11.13 13.11
CA THR A 21 -24.94 9.80 12.49
C THR A 21 -23.61 9.71 11.74
N PRO A 22 -22.82 8.64 11.89
CA PRO A 22 -21.65 8.44 11.05
C PRO A 22 -22.16 8.42 9.62
N ALA A 23 -22.02 9.55 8.97
CA ALA A 23 -22.31 9.69 7.56
C ALA A 23 -21.49 8.61 6.90
N GLN A 24 -22.16 7.77 6.11
CA GLN A 24 -21.50 7.10 5.00
C GLN A 24 -20.79 8.22 4.26
N ALA A 25 -19.48 8.37 4.52
CA ALA A 25 -18.63 9.22 3.73
C ALA A 25 -18.74 8.61 2.34
N GLN A 26 -19.60 9.21 1.51
CA GLN A 26 -19.67 8.89 0.10
C GLN A 26 -18.22 8.92 -0.38
N GLU A 27 -17.70 7.76 -0.76
CA GLU A 27 -16.44 7.69 -1.49
C GLU A 27 -16.67 8.57 -2.72
N MET A 28 -16.12 9.77 -2.68
CA MET A 28 -16.16 10.65 -3.83
C MET A 28 -15.25 10.02 -4.87
N ALA A 29 -15.74 9.92 -6.11
CA ALA A 29 -14.88 9.53 -7.22
C ALA A 29 -13.64 10.44 -7.22
N ALA A 30 -12.47 9.84 -7.42
CA ALA A 30 -11.25 10.61 -7.55
C ALA A 30 -11.40 11.67 -8.66
N PRO A 31 -10.81 12.87 -8.50
CA PRO A 31 -10.84 13.88 -9.52
C PRO A 31 -10.28 13.27 -10.81
N PRO A 32 -10.89 13.60 -11.95
CA PRO A 32 -10.41 13.10 -13.22
C PRO A 32 -8.95 13.51 -13.39
N LEU A 33 -8.16 12.61 -13.99
CA LEU A 33 -6.79 12.95 -14.38
C LEU A 33 -6.85 14.14 -15.35
N ALA A 34 -6.09 15.19 -15.05
CA ALA A 34 -6.02 16.37 -15.88
C ALA A 34 -5.24 16.10 -17.17
N ALA A 35 -4.27 15.19 -17.12
CA ALA A 35 -3.54 14.70 -18.28
C ALA A 35 -2.83 13.38 -17.95
N VAL A 36 -2.62 12.53 -18.96
CA VAL A 36 -1.69 11.41 -18.91
C VAL A 36 -0.77 11.51 -20.12
N VAL A 37 0.52 11.51 -19.87
CA VAL A 37 1.55 11.54 -20.90
C VAL A 37 2.19 10.16 -20.95
N ASN A 38 2.12 9.51 -22.11
CA ASN A 38 2.83 8.25 -22.36
C ASN A 38 4.32 8.55 -22.59
N LEU A 39 5.18 7.96 -21.78
CA LEU A 39 6.64 8.13 -21.81
C LEU A 39 7.36 7.01 -22.57
N GLU A 40 6.69 5.88 -22.85
CA GLU A 40 7.31 4.74 -23.54
C GLU A 40 7.79 5.12 -24.95
N HIS A 41 7.00 5.92 -25.65
CA HIS A 41 7.28 6.33 -27.02
C HIS A 41 8.23 7.53 -27.14
N VAL A 42 8.54 8.19 -26.01
CA VAL A 42 9.27 9.46 -26.00
C VAL A 42 10.74 9.27 -26.41
N LEU A 43 11.32 8.13 -26.08
CA LEU A 43 12.70 7.77 -26.40
C LEU A 43 12.83 6.92 -27.67
N GLU A 44 11.76 6.71 -28.44
CA GLU A 44 11.84 5.94 -29.68
C GLU A 44 12.87 6.57 -30.64
N ALA A 45 13.92 5.80 -30.93
CA ALA A 45 15.08 6.19 -31.73
C ALA A 45 15.92 7.37 -31.19
N LYS A 46 15.78 7.76 -29.93
CA LYS A 46 16.57 8.83 -29.30
C LYS A 46 17.28 8.35 -28.03
N SER A 47 18.49 8.84 -27.79
CA SER A 47 19.21 8.59 -26.53
C SER A 47 18.76 9.49 -25.39
N THR A 48 18.17 10.65 -25.71
CA THR A 48 17.61 11.59 -24.74
C THR A 48 16.33 12.23 -25.28
N ALA A 49 15.44 12.65 -24.38
CA ALA A 49 14.23 13.35 -24.73
C ALA A 49 13.75 14.22 -23.57
N THR A 50 12.97 15.26 -23.89
CA THR A 50 12.40 16.17 -22.90
C THR A 50 10.91 16.30 -23.14
N VAL A 51 10.11 16.20 -22.09
CA VAL A 51 8.64 16.22 -22.16
C VAL A 51 8.07 17.16 -21.11
N ASN A 52 7.23 18.09 -21.55
CA ASN A 52 6.46 18.93 -20.64
C ASN A 52 5.20 18.17 -20.20
N VAL A 53 5.03 17.95 -18.89
CA VAL A 53 3.88 17.24 -18.30
C VAL A 53 2.88 18.19 -17.65
N GLY A 54 2.97 19.49 -17.99
CA GLY A 54 2.09 20.55 -17.52
C GLY A 54 2.47 21.09 -16.15
N GLY A 55 1.89 22.25 -15.82
CA GLY A 55 2.07 22.91 -14.52
C GLY A 55 3.53 23.26 -14.21
N GLY A 56 4.36 23.55 -15.21
CA GLY A 56 5.75 23.94 -15.02
C GLY A 56 6.72 22.77 -14.77
N VAL A 57 6.24 21.53 -14.84
CA VAL A 57 7.08 20.32 -14.71
C VAL A 57 7.49 19.79 -16.08
N THR A 58 8.78 19.52 -16.21
CA THR A 58 9.42 18.96 -17.39
C THR A 58 10.23 17.73 -16.99
N LEU A 59 10.07 16.66 -17.76
CA LEU A 59 10.76 15.40 -17.58
C LEU A 59 11.86 15.27 -18.64
N GLY A 60 13.11 15.16 -18.22
CA GLY A 60 14.24 14.80 -19.06
C GLY A 60 14.53 13.31 -18.94
N LEU A 61 14.37 12.55 -20.02
CA LEU A 61 14.68 11.13 -20.08
C LEU A 61 15.99 10.91 -20.82
N ALA A 62 16.80 9.98 -20.34
CA ALA A 62 18.02 9.53 -21.00
C ALA A 62 18.17 8.01 -20.89
N LEU A 63 18.64 7.37 -21.96
CA LEU A 63 19.08 5.98 -21.90
C LEU A 63 20.41 5.91 -21.13
N VAL A 64 20.50 4.97 -20.18
CA VAL A 64 21.75 4.62 -19.49
C VAL A 64 22.09 3.16 -19.75
N ALA A 65 23.35 2.78 -19.55
CA ALA A 65 23.81 1.42 -19.82
C ALA A 65 23.05 0.39 -18.96
N GLY A 66 22.43 -0.61 -19.60
CA GLY A 66 21.66 -1.67 -18.95
C GLY A 66 20.35 -1.99 -19.68
N ARG A 67 19.75 -3.16 -19.41
CA ARG A 67 18.54 -3.64 -20.11
C ARG A 67 17.29 -2.78 -19.87
N PHE A 68 17.22 -2.11 -18.73
CA PHE A 68 16.10 -1.23 -18.32
C PHE A 68 16.57 0.15 -17.86
N GLY A 69 17.84 0.49 -18.13
CA GLY A 69 18.44 1.70 -17.59
C GLY A 69 17.90 2.94 -18.29
N GLN A 70 16.93 3.61 -17.72
CA GLN A 70 16.69 5.03 -17.99
C GLN A 70 17.09 5.85 -16.77
N SER A 71 17.51 7.08 -17.04
CA SER A 71 17.58 8.16 -16.05
C SER A 71 16.46 9.15 -16.34
N LEU A 72 15.78 9.60 -15.30
CA LEU A 72 14.74 10.63 -15.36
C LEU A 72 15.15 11.81 -14.49
N THR A 73 15.45 12.92 -15.13
CA THR A 73 15.64 14.22 -14.48
C THR A 73 14.32 14.97 -14.44
N ILE A 74 13.85 15.28 -13.23
CA ILE A 74 12.62 16.03 -13.01
C ILE A 74 12.98 17.50 -12.79
N LEU A 75 12.56 18.35 -13.72
CA LEU A 75 12.70 19.79 -13.64
C LEU A 75 11.34 20.43 -13.31
N ALA A 76 11.32 21.40 -12.40
CA ALA A 76 10.16 22.25 -12.17
C ALA A 76 10.58 23.71 -12.17
N ASP A 77 9.89 24.53 -12.95
CA ASP A 77 10.12 25.98 -13.05
C ASP A 77 11.61 26.32 -13.32
N GLY A 78 12.26 25.50 -14.16
CA GLY A 78 13.66 25.64 -14.55
C GLY A 78 14.70 25.11 -13.57
N ARG A 79 14.28 24.48 -12.45
CA ARG A 79 15.17 23.90 -11.43
C ARG A 79 15.02 22.40 -11.34
N GLN A 80 16.10 21.69 -11.11
CA GLN A 80 16.04 20.26 -10.84
C GLN A 80 15.44 20.00 -9.45
N VAL A 81 14.40 19.18 -9.43
CA VAL A 81 13.70 18.74 -8.21
C VAL A 81 14.22 17.39 -7.75
N GLN A 82 14.42 16.46 -8.69
CA GLN A 82 14.85 15.08 -8.39
C GLN A 82 15.45 14.42 -9.63
N GLN A 83 16.29 13.41 -9.42
CA GLN A 83 16.72 12.46 -10.44
C GLN A 83 16.37 11.04 -10.00
N LEU A 84 15.79 10.25 -10.90
CA LEU A 84 15.44 8.84 -10.69
C LEU A 84 16.20 7.97 -11.68
N GLU A 85 16.62 6.77 -11.26
CA GLU A 85 17.41 5.85 -12.07
C GLU A 85 16.96 4.41 -11.83
N GLY A 86 17.16 3.56 -12.83
CA GLY A 86 17.12 2.09 -12.66
C GLY A 86 15.98 1.38 -13.36
N GLY A 87 14.91 2.08 -13.77
CA GLY A 87 13.79 1.50 -14.50
C GLY A 87 13.50 2.17 -15.85
N ARG A 88 12.46 1.65 -16.51
CA ARG A 88 11.85 2.22 -17.71
C ARG A 88 10.63 3.04 -17.29
N PHE A 89 10.64 4.35 -17.51
CA PHE A 89 9.52 5.24 -17.18
C PHE A 89 8.43 5.12 -18.24
N ILE A 90 7.20 4.83 -17.81
CA ILE A 90 6.10 4.40 -18.68
C ILE A 90 5.11 5.52 -18.93
N ALA A 91 4.70 6.23 -17.89
CA ALA A 91 3.75 7.33 -18.00
C ALA A 91 3.95 8.36 -16.90
N CYS A 92 3.46 9.58 -17.15
CA CYS A 92 3.26 10.59 -16.12
C CYS A 92 1.81 11.06 -16.15
N ALA A 93 1.09 10.88 -15.04
CA ALA A 93 -0.24 11.41 -14.84
C ALA A 93 -0.17 12.70 -14.02
N ARG A 94 -0.91 13.72 -14.45
CA ARG A 94 -1.16 14.94 -13.69
C ARG A 94 -2.60 14.96 -13.21
N LEU A 95 -2.80 15.31 -11.95
CA LEU A 95 -4.11 15.40 -11.32
C LEU A 95 -4.21 16.66 -10.46
N GLU A 96 -5.41 17.22 -10.39
CA GLU A 96 -5.72 18.40 -9.59
C GLU A 96 -6.63 18.01 -8.43
N ALA A 97 -6.29 18.47 -7.23
CA ALA A 97 -6.91 18.14 -5.97
C ALA A 97 -7.18 19.43 -5.19
N GLY A 98 -8.26 20.13 -5.58
CA GLY A 98 -8.48 21.51 -5.13
C GLY A 98 -7.35 22.42 -5.64
N PRO A 99 -6.64 23.16 -4.76
CA PRO A 99 -5.52 24.02 -5.18
C PRO A 99 -4.22 23.25 -5.44
N ILE A 100 -4.18 21.96 -5.12
CA ILE A 100 -2.95 21.16 -5.16
C ILE A 100 -2.87 20.44 -6.51
N THR A 101 -1.73 20.57 -7.18
CA THR A 101 -1.39 19.75 -8.36
C THR A 101 -0.48 18.61 -7.93
N TYR A 102 -0.80 17.38 -8.33
CA TYR A 102 0.09 16.23 -8.17
C TYR A 102 0.52 15.68 -9.53
N TRP A 103 1.71 15.10 -9.56
CA TRP A 103 2.17 14.26 -10.65
C TRP A 103 2.53 12.89 -10.11
N ALA A 104 2.12 11.85 -10.82
CA ALA A 104 2.49 10.48 -10.56
C ALA A 104 3.20 9.93 -11.79
N ILE A 105 4.39 9.38 -11.58
CA ILE A 105 5.24 8.85 -12.64
C ILE A 105 5.31 7.34 -12.44
N SER A 106 4.91 6.58 -13.45
CA SER A 106 5.00 5.12 -13.41
C SER A 106 6.32 4.65 -13.97
N GLU A 107 6.90 3.67 -13.29
CA GLU A 107 8.18 3.08 -13.60
C GLU A 107 8.03 1.56 -13.65
N PHE A 108 8.56 0.97 -14.71
CA PHE A 108 8.81 -0.46 -14.80
C PHE A 108 10.25 -0.73 -14.39
N THR A 109 10.45 -1.25 -13.19
CA THR A 109 11.80 -1.44 -12.62
C THR A 109 12.48 -2.73 -13.10
N GLY A 110 11.79 -3.54 -13.93
CA GLY A 110 12.32 -4.78 -14.46
C GLY A 110 12.11 -5.98 -13.53
N GLY A 111 13.00 -6.97 -13.61
CA GLY A 111 12.92 -8.21 -12.84
C GLY A 111 12.06 -9.32 -13.47
N ALA A 112 12.17 -10.54 -12.92
CA ALA A 112 11.48 -11.72 -13.44
C ALA A 112 9.95 -11.68 -13.29
N HIS A 113 9.44 -10.77 -12.46
CA HIS A 113 8.02 -10.68 -12.10
C HIS A 113 7.37 -9.35 -12.50
N CYS A 114 8.03 -8.64 -13.43
CA CYS A 114 7.54 -7.40 -14.01
C CYS A 114 7.23 -6.37 -12.91
N CYS A 115 8.23 -5.87 -12.20
CA CYS A 115 7.98 -4.96 -11.09
C CYS A 115 7.55 -3.57 -11.58
N GLY A 116 6.51 -3.01 -10.97
CA GLY A 116 6.02 -1.65 -11.19
C GLY A 116 6.17 -0.80 -9.94
N GLN A 117 6.58 0.46 -10.09
CA GLN A 117 6.74 1.42 -9.00
C GLN A 117 6.19 2.79 -9.43
N PHE A 118 5.86 3.63 -8.46
CA PHE A 118 5.32 4.97 -8.72
C PHE A 118 6.05 6.03 -7.92
N ALA A 119 6.44 7.11 -8.59
CA ALA A 119 7.08 8.27 -7.98
C ALA A 119 6.11 9.47 -7.98
N PHE A 120 6.12 10.28 -6.92
CA PHE A 120 5.15 11.35 -6.73
C PHE A 120 5.80 12.72 -6.55
N LEU A 121 5.16 13.72 -7.15
CA LEU A 121 5.46 15.14 -6.99
C LEU A 121 4.18 15.87 -6.57
N ALA A 122 4.33 16.99 -5.87
CA ALA A 122 3.22 17.89 -5.60
C ALA A 122 3.61 19.37 -5.62
N ARG A 123 2.62 20.21 -5.94
CA ARG A 123 2.64 21.65 -5.75
C ARG A 123 1.40 22.04 -4.96
N ALA A 124 1.61 22.64 -3.78
CA ALA A 124 0.52 22.98 -2.85
C ALA A 124 -0.50 24.00 -3.41
N ALA A 125 -0.01 24.98 -4.19
CA ALA A 125 -0.80 26.02 -4.84
C ALA A 125 0.00 26.67 -5.97
N ALA A 126 -0.66 27.44 -6.84
CA ALA A 126 0.02 28.26 -7.85
C ALA A 126 1.10 29.15 -7.20
N GLY A 127 2.28 29.22 -7.83
CA GLY A 127 3.42 29.99 -7.32
C GLY A 127 4.21 29.31 -6.19
N GLN A 128 3.74 28.18 -5.65
CA GLN A 128 4.52 27.38 -4.69
C GLN A 128 5.49 26.43 -5.42
N PRO A 129 6.64 26.10 -4.81
CA PRO A 129 7.60 25.18 -5.42
C PRO A 129 7.02 23.76 -5.53
N VAL A 130 7.40 23.05 -6.60
CA VAL A 130 7.15 21.61 -6.74
C VAL A 130 8.09 20.85 -5.80
N ARG A 131 7.56 19.83 -5.13
CA ARG A 131 8.30 18.96 -4.22
C ARG A 131 8.20 17.51 -4.68
N TYR A 132 9.31 16.79 -4.55
CA TYR A 132 9.32 15.33 -4.61
C TYR A 132 8.81 14.75 -3.29
N LEU A 133 7.82 13.86 -3.38
CA LEU A 133 7.16 13.27 -2.22
C LEU A 133 7.73 11.90 -1.84
N GLY A 134 8.36 11.21 -2.79
CA GLY A 134 8.87 9.85 -2.64
C GLY A 134 8.29 8.88 -3.67
N GLN A 135 8.55 7.60 -3.44
CA GLN A 135 8.11 6.48 -4.27
C GLN A 135 7.36 5.41 -3.46
N THR A 136 6.53 4.62 -4.13
CA THR A 136 5.98 3.38 -3.57
C THR A 136 7.05 2.29 -3.46
N MET A 137 6.74 1.21 -2.73
CA MET A 137 7.63 0.06 -2.53
C MET A 137 7.85 -0.80 -3.78
N GLY A 138 7.05 -0.56 -4.80
CA GLY A 138 6.97 -1.42 -5.98
C GLY A 138 6.12 -2.67 -5.71
N TYR A 139 5.62 -3.26 -6.78
CA TYR A 139 4.82 -4.48 -6.75
C TYR A 139 4.93 -5.27 -8.05
N ASN A 140 4.48 -6.53 -8.04
CA ASN A 140 4.58 -7.41 -9.21
C ASN A 140 3.38 -7.28 -10.16
N GLY A 141 3.63 -7.42 -11.47
CA GLY A 141 2.60 -7.34 -12.51
C GLY A 141 2.57 -6.04 -13.33
N GLY A 142 3.62 -5.24 -13.24
CA GLY A 142 3.87 -4.03 -14.01
C GLY A 142 3.15 -2.82 -13.44
N PRO A 143 3.59 -1.60 -13.77
CA PRO A 143 2.86 -0.41 -13.37
C PRO A 143 1.44 -0.46 -13.96
N ARG A 144 0.45 -0.24 -13.11
CA ARG A 144 -0.98 -0.19 -13.42
C ARG A 144 -1.30 1.14 -14.09
N ASP A 145 -2.34 1.14 -14.90
CA ASP A 145 -2.83 2.34 -15.56
C ASP A 145 -3.42 3.34 -14.56
N PHE A 146 -3.18 4.63 -14.82
CA PHE A 146 -3.34 5.68 -13.81
C PHE A 146 -4.75 6.13 -13.41
N PRO A 147 -5.90 5.86 -14.07
CA PRO A 147 -7.15 6.35 -13.47
C PRO A 147 -7.64 5.46 -12.31
N GLY A 148 -7.35 4.15 -12.33
CA GLY A 148 -7.92 3.20 -11.36
C GLY A 148 -7.25 3.17 -9.98
N SER A 149 -6.11 3.84 -9.82
CA SER A 149 -5.28 3.75 -8.61
C SER A 149 -5.46 4.92 -7.65
N PHE A 150 -6.17 5.99 -8.03
CA PHE A 150 -6.45 7.10 -7.13
C PHE A 150 -7.80 6.94 -6.47
N THR A 151 -7.87 7.18 -5.16
CA THR A 151 -9.12 7.17 -4.39
C THR A 151 -9.21 8.38 -3.47
N TYR A 152 -10.43 8.88 -3.26
CA TYR A 152 -10.70 9.96 -2.32
C TYR A 152 -11.48 9.41 -1.12
N ARG A 153 -10.95 9.65 0.07
CA ARG A 153 -11.59 9.24 1.32
C ARG A 153 -11.45 10.33 2.36
N HIS A 154 -12.57 10.70 2.99
CA HIS A 154 -12.60 11.78 3.99
C HIS A 154 -11.92 13.09 3.54
N GLY A 155 -12.11 13.48 2.27
CA GLY A 155 -11.50 14.68 1.70
C GLY A 155 -9.99 14.60 1.46
N GLN A 156 -9.38 13.42 1.60
CA GLN A 156 -7.96 13.18 1.35
C GLN A 156 -7.79 12.32 0.11
N LEU A 157 -6.71 12.59 -0.63
CA LEU A 157 -6.33 11.81 -1.81
C LEU A 157 -5.39 10.68 -1.39
N PHE A 158 -5.66 9.49 -1.90
CA PHE A 158 -4.81 8.31 -1.74
C PHE A 158 -4.47 7.69 -3.09
N PHE A 159 -3.34 7.01 -3.10
CA PHE A 159 -2.93 6.13 -4.19
C PHE A 159 -2.89 4.69 -3.70
N GLU A 160 -3.67 3.82 -4.33
CA GLU A 160 -3.66 2.38 -4.12
C GLU A 160 -2.48 1.75 -4.87
N SER A 161 -1.69 0.98 -4.15
CA SER A 161 -0.60 0.14 -4.65
C SER A 161 -0.65 -1.21 -3.92
N PHE A 162 0.29 -2.09 -4.23
CA PHE A 162 0.52 -3.31 -3.48
C PHE A 162 1.89 -3.30 -2.82
N ASP A 163 2.07 -4.27 -1.93
CA ASP A 163 3.29 -4.55 -1.22
C ASP A 163 3.82 -5.92 -1.66
N ASN A 164 5.06 -5.97 -2.15
CA ASN A 164 5.69 -7.21 -2.62
C ASN A 164 6.68 -7.83 -1.62
N ARG A 165 6.78 -7.29 -0.39
CA ARG A 165 7.77 -7.73 0.61
C ARG A 165 7.59 -9.19 1.03
N PHE A 166 6.40 -9.75 0.85
CA PHE A 166 6.08 -11.13 1.23
C PHE A 166 6.02 -12.10 0.04
N ASP A 167 6.36 -11.65 -1.17
CA ASP A 167 6.14 -12.44 -2.39
C ASP A 167 6.97 -13.73 -2.43
N TYR A 168 8.13 -13.74 -1.77
CA TYR A 168 9.02 -14.90 -1.64
C TYR A 168 9.07 -15.48 -0.23
N PHE A 169 8.17 -15.06 0.66
CA PHE A 169 8.23 -15.44 2.07
C PHE A 169 8.00 -16.95 2.22
N HIS A 170 9.07 -17.71 2.50
CA HIS A 170 9.09 -19.18 2.61
C HIS A 170 8.39 -19.95 1.47
N THR A 171 8.38 -19.41 0.25
CA THR A 171 7.87 -20.10 -0.95
C THR A 171 8.37 -19.41 -2.21
N SER A 172 8.40 -20.11 -3.34
CA SER A 172 8.68 -19.48 -4.64
C SER A 172 7.58 -18.49 -5.01
N HIS A 173 7.91 -17.42 -5.72
CA HIS A 173 6.95 -16.42 -6.21
C HIS A 173 5.70 -17.04 -6.86
N ALA A 174 5.88 -17.99 -7.78
CA ALA A 174 4.79 -18.64 -8.50
C ALA A 174 3.85 -19.46 -7.59
N GLY A 175 4.34 -19.91 -6.44
CA GLY A 175 3.60 -20.68 -5.45
C GLY A 175 3.12 -19.85 -4.25
N SER A 176 3.29 -18.53 -4.29
CA SER A 176 3.00 -17.63 -3.17
C SER A 176 1.56 -17.10 -3.20
N LEU A 177 0.84 -17.29 -2.10
CA LEU A 177 -0.44 -16.63 -1.85
C LEU A 177 -0.27 -15.23 -1.25
N LEU A 178 0.97 -14.86 -0.96
CA LEU A 178 1.38 -13.59 -0.36
C LEU A 178 1.80 -12.56 -1.42
N VAL A 179 1.76 -12.93 -2.72
CA VAL A 179 2.03 -12.01 -3.83
C VAL A 179 1.17 -10.76 -3.71
N ASN A 180 1.83 -9.59 -3.73
CA ASN A 180 1.17 -8.29 -3.68
C ASN A 180 0.26 -8.12 -2.45
N VAL A 181 0.65 -8.67 -1.29
CA VAL A 181 -0.11 -8.55 -0.04
C VAL A 181 0.66 -7.72 1.00
N PRO A 182 0.00 -6.73 1.64
CA PRO A 182 -1.38 -6.30 1.39
C PRO A 182 -1.47 -5.21 0.31
N ARG A 183 -2.70 -4.77 0.03
CA ARG A 183 -2.91 -3.47 -0.62
C ARG A 183 -2.40 -2.35 0.29
N SER A 184 -1.69 -1.40 -0.29
CA SER A 184 -1.16 -0.24 0.40
C SER A 184 -1.85 1.01 -0.09
N TYR A 185 -2.33 1.84 0.85
CA TYR A 185 -2.99 3.10 0.55
C TYR A 185 -2.07 4.24 0.95
N TYR A 186 -1.44 4.86 -0.04
CA TYR A 186 -0.54 5.98 0.17
C TYR A 186 -1.32 7.28 0.19
N ARG A 187 -1.41 7.92 1.35
CA ARG A 187 -1.93 9.27 1.48
C ARG A 187 -0.99 10.26 0.82
N LEU A 188 -1.57 11.05 -0.09
CA LEU A 188 -0.89 12.13 -0.78
C LEU A 188 -1.21 13.44 -0.07
N THR A 189 -0.16 14.12 0.39
CA THR A 189 -0.24 15.52 0.82
C THR A 189 0.75 16.35 0.00
N PRO A 190 0.63 17.69 -0.02
CA PRO A 190 1.60 18.53 -0.70
C PRO A 190 3.05 18.39 -0.20
N ALA A 191 3.25 17.78 0.96
CA ALA A 191 4.56 17.66 1.62
C ALA A 191 5.04 16.21 1.79
N SER A 192 4.17 15.20 1.61
CA SER A 192 4.54 13.82 1.93
C SER A 192 3.75 12.76 1.16
N LEU A 193 4.39 11.62 0.98
CA LEU A 193 3.78 10.34 0.62
C LEU A 193 3.88 9.41 1.83
N THR A 194 2.75 9.01 2.42
CA THR A 194 2.74 8.16 3.63
C THR A 194 1.69 7.07 3.51
N VAL A 195 2.01 5.84 3.92
CA VAL A 195 0.99 4.78 4.01
C VAL A 195 0.04 5.12 5.16
N ASP A 196 -1.27 5.08 4.90
CA ASP A 196 -2.31 5.29 5.90
C ASP A 196 -3.15 4.02 6.03
N THR A 197 -2.90 3.29 7.11
CA THR A 197 -3.53 1.99 7.35
C THR A 197 -4.81 2.10 8.17
N ILE A 198 -4.91 3.13 9.01
CA ILE A 198 -6.02 3.31 9.95
C ILE A 198 -7.32 3.61 9.19
N LEU A 199 -7.26 4.51 8.19
CA LEU A 199 -8.45 4.86 7.41
C LEU A 199 -8.97 3.70 6.56
N PHE A 200 -8.13 2.70 6.27
CA PHE A 200 -8.46 1.53 5.46
C PHE A 200 -8.56 0.24 6.29
N LYS A 201 -8.62 0.36 7.63
CA LYS A 201 -8.75 -0.77 8.55
C LYS A 201 -9.83 -1.77 8.13
N GLU A 202 -11.02 -1.28 7.76
CA GLU A 202 -12.13 -2.14 7.34
C GLU A 202 -11.81 -2.95 6.08
N VAL A 203 -11.03 -2.41 5.15
CA VAL A 203 -10.58 -3.14 3.96
C VAL A 203 -9.73 -4.33 4.39
N TYR A 204 -8.74 -4.09 5.25
CA TYR A 204 -7.86 -5.14 5.76
C TYR A 204 -8.62 -6.20 6.57
N MET A 205 -9.57 -5.78 7.41
CA MET A 205 -10.42 -6.71 8.18
C MET A 205 -11.33 -7.55 7.29
N ASN A 206 -11.91 -6.97 6.23
CA ASN A 206 -12.73 -7.69 5.26
C ASN A 206 -11.90 -8.70 4.46
N GLU A 207 -10.70 -8.32 4.03
CA GLU A 207 -9.77 -9.24 3.37
C GLU A 207 -9.35 -10.37 4.32
N ALA A 208 -9.04 -10.06 5.59
CA ALA A 208 -8.69 -11.06 6.59
C ALA A 208 -9.85 -12.05 6.83
N ALA A 209 -11.10 -11.56 6.89
CA ALA A 209 -12.29 -12.40 7.02
C ALA A 209 -12.50 -13.32 5.81
N ALA A 210 -12.20 -12.85 4.58
CA ALA A 210 -12.21 -13.68 3.38
C ALA A 210 -11.12 -14.76 3.43
N VAL A 211 -9.93 -14.42 3.97
CA VAL A 211 -8.86 -15.41 4.21
C VAL A 211 -9.29 -16.43 5.27
N ASP A 212 -10.01 -16.02 6.33
CA ASP A 212 -10.54 -16.92 7.36
C ASP A 212 -11.56 -17.93 6.79
N GLN A 213 -12.33 -17.56 5.77
CA GLN A 213 -13.18 -18.52 5.05
C GLN A 213 -12.33 -19.56 4.30
N LYS A 214 -11.25 -19.14 3.63
CA LYS A 214 -10.32 -20.04 2.93
C LYS A 214 -9.57 -20.96 3.90
N ILE A 215 -9.14 -20.44 5.05
CA ILE A 215 -8.52 -21.23 6.14
C ILE A 215 -9.48 -22.34 6.58
N ARG A 216 -10.76 -22.01 6.82
CA ARG A 216 -11.76 -23.00 7.22
C ARG A 216 -11.97 -24.10 6.18
N GLN A 217 -11.95 -23.76 4.89
CA GLN A 217 -12.06 -24.72 3.79
C GLN A 217 -10.84 -25.64 3.69
N GLN A 218 -9.64 -25.08 3.84
CA GLN A 218 -8.38 -25.85 3.80
C GLN A 218 -8.17 -26.70 5.06
N ALA A 219 -8.71 -26.27 6.20
CA ALA A 219 -8.64 -26.98 7.47
C ALA A 219 -9.64 -28.14 7.59
N ILE A 220 -10.50 -28.36 6.59
CA ILE A 220 -11.35 -29.56 6.52
C ILE A 220 -10.41 -30.78 6.48
N PRO A 221 -10.66 -31.85 7.26
CA PRO A 221 -9.71 -32.94 7.43
C PRO A 221 -9.31 -33.58 6.09
N GLN A 222 -8.14 -33.19 5.58
CA GLN A 222 -7.43 -33.94 4.57
C GLN A 222 -6.32 -34.66 5.34
N PHE A 223 -6.47 -35.98 5.52
CA PHE A 223 -5.49 -36.92 6.05
C PHE A 223 -4.36 -36.35 6.95
N GLY A 224 -4.58 -36.37 8.27
CA GLY A 224 -3.54 -36.08 9.27
C GLY A 224 -3.08 -34.61 9.34
N LYS A 225 -2.47 -34.22 10.46
CA LYS A 225 -1.84 -32.90 10.59
C LYS A 225 -0.42 -32.97 10.02
N ALA A 226 0.00 -31.93 9.29
CA ALA A 226 1.42 -31.75 8.98
C ALA A 226 2.22 -31.54 10.29
N GLU A 227 3.48 -31.96 10.29
CA GLU A 227 4.34 -31.87 11.48
C GLU A 227 4.50 -30.42 11.95
N ALA A 228 4.88 -29.53 11.03
CA ALA A 228 5.08 -28.11 11.28
C ALA A 228 4.57 -27.25 10.12
N ILE A 229 4.33 -25.97 10.38
CA ILE A 229 3.94 -24.97 9.36
C ILE A 229 5.00 -24.79 8.26
N LEU A 230 6.28 -24.96 8.61
CA LEU A 230 7.40 -24.96 7.69
C LEU A 230 8.07 -26.33 7.67
N ARG A 231 8.63 -26.69 6.50
CA ARG A 231 9.45 -27.89 6.27
C ARG A 231 10.80 -27.50 5.66
N PRO A 232 11.83 -28.36 5.80
CA PRO A 232 13.11 -28.13 5.12
C PRO A 232 12.92 -27.94 3.62
N GLY A 233 13.55 -26.90 3.06
CA GLY A 233 13.66 -26.71 1.62
C GLY A 233 14.94 -27.33 1.06
N PHE A 234 15.47 -26.72 0.00
CA PHE A 234 16.61 -27.27 -0.75
C PHE A 234 17.97 -27.08 -0.07
N ALA A 235 18.06 -26.15 0.88
CA ALA A 235 19.29 -25.80 1.58
C ALA A 235 19.05 -25.74 3.10
N PRO A 236 20.10 -25.89 3.93
CA PRO A 236 19.98 -25.73 5.38
C PRO A 236 19.72 -24.26 5.75
N GLY A 237 19.16 -24.01 6.94
CA GLY A 237 18.88 -22.66 7.44
C GLY A 237 17.40 -22.30 7.42
N PHE A 238 17.00 -21.37 8.28
CA PHE A 238 15.60 -20.96 8.42
C PHE A 238 15.07 -20.26 7.16
N GLU A 239 15.92 -19.43 6.55
CA GLU A 239 15.67 -18.72 5.30
C GLU A 239 15.39 -19.66 4.10
N ASN A 240 15.84 -20.90 4.20
CA ASN A 240 15.64 -21.93 3.17
C ASN A 240 14.48 -22.88 3.49
N MET A 241 13.75 -22.64 4.58
CA MET A 241 12.53 -23.38 4.91
C MET A 241 11.41 -22.97 3.97
N ALA A 242 10.52 -23.91 3.65
CA ALA A 242 9.34 -23.67 2.83
C ALA A 242 8.07 -23.95 3.61
N PHE A 243 6.97 -23.29 3.27
CA PHE A 243 5.66 -23.68 3.79
C PHE A 243 5.36 -25.15 3.48
N SER A 244 4.86 -25.87 4.48
CA SER A 244 4.48 -27.28 4.34
C SER A 244 3.27 -27.45 3.42
N ASP A 245 2.36 -26.47 3.42
CA ASP A 245 1.09 -26.50 2.70
C ASP A 245 0.54 -25.09 2.43
N THR A 246 -0.59 -25.05 1.72
CA THR A 246 -1.37 -23.83 1.44
C THR A 246 -1.91 -23.18 2.72
N LEU A 247 -2.24 -23.99 3.74
CA LEU A 247 -2.80 -23.49 4.99
C LEU A 247 -1.81 -22.58 5.72
N GLY A 248 -0.52 -22.91 5.73
CA GLY A 248 0.53 -22.12 6.37
C GLY A 248 0.64 -20.72 5.76
N GLN A 249 0.60 -20.65 4.42
CA GLN A 249 0.57 -19.38 3.70
C GLN A 249 -0.66 -18.54 4.03
N LEU A 250 -1.84 -19.16 4.11
CA LEU A 250 -3.08 -18.45 4.45
C LEU A 250 -3.06 -17.91 5.89
N LEU A 251 -2.50 -18.66 6.84
CA LEU A 251 -2.34 -18.20 8.22
C LEU A 251 -1.45 -16.95 8.27
N VAL A 252 -0.31 -16.96 7.58
CA VAL A 252 0.58 -15.78 7.50
C VAL A 252 -0.11 -14.61 6.78
N LYS A 253 -0.81 -14.86 5.67
CA LYS A 253 -1.55 -13.84 4.92
C LYS A 253 -2.53 -13.09 5.82
N ARG A 254 -3.33 -13.83 6.59
CA ARG A 254 -4.29 -13.25 7.54
C ARG A 254 -3.57 -12.44 8.63
N THR A 255 -2.47 -12.96 9.17
CA THR A 255 -1.67 -12.25 10.18
C THR A 255 -1.18 -10.90 9.66
N VAL A 256 -0.62 -10.85 8.45
CA VAL A 256 -0.18 -9.60 7.80
C VAL A 256 -1.35 -8.62 7.64
N LEU A 257 -2.51 -9.09 7.21
CA LEU A 257 -3.71 -8.25 7.09
C LEU A 257 -4.18 -7.68 8.44
N TYR A 258 -4.17 -8.48 9.51
CA TYR A 258 -4.50 -7.98 10.85
C TYR A 258 -3.48 -6.96 11.37
N LEU A 259 -2.19 -7.14 11.07
CA LEU A 259 -1.16 -6.16 11.42
C LEU A 259 -1.44 -4.82 10.72
N PHE A 260 -1.71 -4.84 9.42
CA PHE A 260 -2.11 -3.63 8.69
C PHE A 260 -3.44 -3.04 9.18
N ALA A 261 -4.34 -3.85 9.74
CA ALA A 261 -5.55 -3.35 10.41
C ALA A 261 -5.28 -2.73 11.80
N ARG A 262 -4.01 -2.68 12.26
CA ARG A 262 -3.59 -2.28 13.62
C ARG A 262 -4.15 -3.18 14.73
N GLU A 263 -4.36 -4.45 14.40
CA GLU A 263 -4.90 -5.48 15.29
C GLU A 263 -3.81 -6.46 15.72
N ASP A 264 -2.64 -5.97 16.16
CA ASP A 264 -1.44 -6.76 16.46
C ASP A 264 -1.71 -7.92 17.44
N ARG A 265 -2.47 -7.67 18.50
CA ARG A 265 -2.82 -8.70 19.48
C ARG A 265 -3.65 -9.81 18.83
N LEU A 266 -4.69 -9.44 18.07
CA LEU A 266 -5.51 -10.39 17.34
C LEU A 266 -4.68 -11.17 16.33
N ALA A 267 -3.78 -10.51 15.61
CA ALA A 267 -2.88 -11.11 14.64
C ALA A 267 -2.09 -12.27 15.27
N TRP A 268 -1.37 -12.01 16.36
CA TRP A 268 -0.48 -13.00 16.96
C TRP A 268 -1.20 -14.03 17.84
N ASP A 269 -2.28 -13.66 18.52
CA ASP A 269 -3.07 -14.61 19.31
C ASP A 269 -3.76 -15.62 18.39
N THR A 270 -4.32 -15.16 17.26
CA THR A 270 -4.97 -16.06 16.29
C THR A 270 -3.96 -16.90 15.53
N PHE A 271 -2.81 -16.34 15.14
CA PHE A 271 -1.75 -17.07 14.46
C PHE A 271 -1.21 -18.22 15.32
N ARG A 272 -0.82 -17.94 16.57
CA ARG A 272 -0.32 -18.97 17.51
C ARG A 272 -1.34 -20.08 17.74
N ARG A 273 -2.59 -19.69 18.06
CA ARG A 273 -3.68 -20.65 18.31
C ARG A 273 -3.91 -21.56 17.10
N ASP A 274 -3.98 -20.99 15.90
CA ASP A 274 -4.31 -21.76 14.71
C ASP A 274 -3.14 -22.63 14.24
N VAL A 275 -1.89 -22.20 14.42
CA VAL A 275 -0.73 -23.07 14.18
C VAL A 275 -0.76 -24.28 15.12
N SER A 276 -0.97 -24.08 16.43
CA SER A 276 -1.10 -25.20 17.37
C SER A 276 -2.32 -26.08 17.10
N ARG A 277 -3.38 -25.51 16.50
CA ARG A 277 -4.57 -26.27 16.11
C ARG A 277 -4.31 -27.17 14.91
N TYR A 278 -3.62 -26.68 13.89
CA TYR A 278 -3.53 -27.36 12.59
C TYR A 278 -2.23 -28.14 12.36
N TYR A 279 -1.16 -27.84 13.11
CA TYR A 279 0.13 -28.53 13.03
C TYR A 279 0.44 -29.27 14.34
N LEU A 280 1.39 -30.21 14.29
CA LEU A 280 1.84 -30.94 15.50
C LEU A 280 2.74 -30.09 16.39
N THR A 281 3.45 -29.12 15.82
CA THR A 281 4.32 -28.19 16.56
C THR A 281 4.17 -26.74 16.11
N SER A 282 4.36 -25.82 17.06
CA SER A 282 4.39 -24.37 16.86
C SER A 282 5.79 -23.77 16.97
N HIS A 283 6.85 -24.58 16.92
CA HIS A 283 8.20 -24.12 17.24
C HIS A 283 8.75 -23.02 16.32
N TRP A 284 8.26 -22.91 15.08
CA TRP A 284 8.67 -21.86 14.13
C TRP A 284 7.92 -20.53 14.30
N VAL A 285 6.88 -20.48 15.15
CA VAL A 285 6.07 -19.27 15.29
C VAL A 285 6.90 -18.04 15.73
N PRO A 286 7.82 -18.13 16.70
CA PRO A 286 8.65 -16.99 17.09
C PRO A 286 9.52 -16.43 15.95
N GLN A 287 10.15 -17.32 15.17
CA GLN A 287 11.01 -16.93 14.05
C GLN A 287 10.20 -16.31 12.90
N LEU A 288 9.05 -16.90 12.56
CA LEU A 288 8.11 -16.33 11.58
C LEU A 288 7.63 -14.93 12.01
N GLN A 289 7.30 -14.75 13.29
CA GLN A 289 6.91 -13.44 13.82
C GLN A 289 8.04 -12.42 13.69
N GLN A 290 9.28 -12.82 14.01
CA GLN A 290 10.46 -11.95 13.88
C GLN A 290 10.71 -11.55 12.43
N GLU A 291 10.67 -12.48 11.49
CA GLU A 291 10.91 -12.20 10.07
C GLU A 291 9.81 -11.32 9.47
N ILE A 292 8.54 -11.57 9.82
CA ILE A 292 7.42 -10.71 9.43
C ILE A 292 7.68 -9.27 9.90
N TYR A 293 8.09 -9.07 11.16
CA TYR A 293 8.45 -7.74 11.65
C TYR A 293 9.67 -7.13 10.96
N GLN A 294 10.69 -7.92 10.64
CA GLN A 294 11.86 -7.45 9.91
C GLN A 294 11.48 -6.95 8.52
N ASN A 295 10.66 -7.68 7.78
CA ASN A 295 10.15 -7.27 6.47
C ASN A 295 9.33 -5.98 6.58
N MET A 296 8.58 -5.79 7.67
CA MET A 296 7.77 -4.59 7.89
C MET A 296 8.57 -3.37 8.37
N ARG A 297 9.80 -3.53 8.89
CA ARG A 297 10.54 -2.47 9.57
C ARG A 297 10.89 -1.26 8.69
N ALA A 298 11.22 -1.50 7.42
CA ALA A 298 11.61 -0.42 6.50
C ALA A 298 10.43 0.54 6.22
N HIS A 299 9.21 0.01 6.19
CA HIS A 299 7.98 0.75 5.96
C HIS A 299 6.90 0.20 6.89
N PRO A 300 6.82 0.74 8.12
CA PRO A 300 5.84 0.31 9.11
C PRO A 300 4.41 0.55 8.64
N TYR A 301 3.52 -0.34 9.03
CA TYR A 301 2.06 -0.18 8.92
C TYR A 301 1.52 0.67 10.07
#